data_AF-A0A7J5YHA1-F1
#
_entry.id   AF-A0A7J5YHA1-F1
#
_cell.length_a   1.000
_cell.length_b   1.000
_cell.length_c   1.000
_cell.angle_alpha   90.00
_cell.angle_beta   90.00
_cell.angle_gamma   90.00
#
_symmetry.space_group_name_H-M   'P 1'
#
loop_
_entity.id
_entity.type
_entity.pdbx_description
1 polymer ?
#
loop_
_entity_poly.entity_id
_entity_poly.type
_entity_poly.pdbx_seq_one_letter_code
_entity_poly.pdbx_strand_id
1 'polypeptide(L)'
;MEIFCLTDQQVICSLCLNDEHKEHDIVSAAAEMSKKKKELGVSRQNIQQRIQNKRKVKVLQQEVEAINLSADKAVRESESTCTELSISLRKKL
;
A
#
# COMPACT_ATOMS: atom_id res chain seq x y z
N MET A 1 6.52 -16.06 37.08
CA MET A 1 6.94 -16.27 35.68
C MET A 1 5.69 -16.55 34.88
N GLU A 2 5.41 -15.78 33.83
CA GLU A 2 4.25 -15.99 32.96
C GLU A 2 4.64 -16.93 31.80
N ILE A 3 3.80 -17.93 31.57
CA ILE A 3 4.05 -19.05 30.65
C ILE A 3 3.09 -18.92 29.47
N PHE A 4 3.58 -19.15 28.26
CA PHE A 4 2.77 -19.10 27.04
C PHE A 4 2.79 -20.46 26.34
N CYS A 5 1.61 -20.99 26.06
CA CYS A 5 1.43 -22.20 25.27
C CYS A 5 1.36 -21.83 23.78
N LEU A 6 2.30 -22.33 22.99
CA LEU A 6 2.36 -22.07 21.54
C LEU A 6 1.30 -22.85 20.77
N THR A 7 0.97 -24.06 21.23
CA THR A 7 -0.08 -24.90 20.63
C THR A 7 -1.44 -24.21 20.71
N ASP A 8 -1.80 -23.71 21.90
CA ASP A 8 -3.12 -23.11 22.16
C ASP A 8 -3.12 -21.58 22.01
N GLN A 9 -1.95 -20.98 21.79
CA GLN A 9 -1.72 -19.55 21.63
C GLN A 9 -2.27 -18.68 22.77
N GLN A 10 -2.10 -19.13 24.02
CA GLN A 10 -2.59 -18.42 25.20
C GLN A 10 -1.58 -18.42 26.36
N VAL A 11 -1.74 -17.44 27.25
CA VAL A 11 -1.02 -17.41 28.53
C VAL A 11 -1.67 -18.40 29.48
N ILE A 12 -0.88 -19.24 30.11
CA ILE A 12 -1.34 -20.29 31.02
C ILE A 12 -0.73 -20.10 32.41
N CYS A 13 -1.38 -20.63 33.44
CA CYS A 13 -0.82 -20.65 34.79
C CYS A 13 0.07 -21.89 35.01
N SER A 14 0.84 -21.90 36.11
CA SER A 14 1.75 -22.99 36.43
C SER A 14 1.05 -24.32 36.77
N LEU A 15 -0.24 -24.29 37.15
CA LEU A 15 -1.00 -25.51 37.41
C LEU A 15 -1.39 -26.19 36.09
N CYS A 16 -1.92 -25.43 35.13
CA CYS A 16 -2.30 -25.94 33.81
C CYS A 16 -1.10 -26.49 33.02
N LEU A 17 0.11 -25.97 33.26
CA LEU A 17 1.34 -26.51 32.68
C LEU A 17 1.57 -27.99 33.03
N ASN A 18 1.25 -28.39 34.26
CA ASN A 18 1.53 -29.75 34.74
C ASN A 18 0.39 -30.74 34.45
N ASP A 19 -0.75 -30.25 33.98
CA ASP A 19 -1.96 -31.02 33.68
C ASP A 19 -2.27 -30.94 32.18
N GLU A 20 -3.17 -30.04 31.78
CA GLU A 20 -3.68 -29.90 30.41
C GLU A 20 -2.61 -29.60 29.34
N HIS A 21 -1.56 -28.84 29.68
CA HIS A 21 -0.54 -28.39 28.70
C HIS A 21 0.80 -29.11 28.84
N LYS A 22 0.84 -30.27 29.51
CA LYS A 22 2.09 -30.98 29.82
C LYS A 22 2.90 -31.39 28.58
N GLU A 23 2.22 -31.73 27.48
CA GLU A 23 2.84 -32.15 26.22
C GLU A 23 2.84 -31.05 25.15
N HIS A 24 2.35 -29.84 25.49
CA HIS A 24 2.33 -28.73 24.54
C HIS A 24 3.67 -28.02 24.47
N ASP A 25 3.89 -27.26 23.39
CA ASP A 25 5.09 -26.44 23.27
C ASP A 25 4.93 -25.16 24.09
N ILE A 26 5.87 -24.92 25.00
CA ILE A 26 5.78 -23.90 26.04
C ILE A 26 6.99 -23.00 25.98
N VAL A 27 6.74 -21.68 25.96
CA VAL A 27 7.77 -20.66 26.04
C VAL A 27 7.44 -19.63 27.12
N SER A 28 8.39 -18.76 27.46
CA SER A 28 8.07 -17.62 28.31
C SER A 28 7.18 -16.63 27.55
N ALA A 29 6.19 -16.05 28.24
CA ALA A 29 5.31 -15.04 27.65
C ALA A 29 6.12 -13.84 27.11
N ALA A 30 7.22 -13.47 27.77
CA ALA A 30 8.11 -12.41 27.33
C ALA A 30 8.79 -12.71 25.98
N ALA A 31 9.25 -13.95 25.77
CA ALA A 31 9.87 -14.36 24.51
C ALA A 31 8.87 -14.30 23.35
N GLU A 32 7.68 -14.88 23.53
CA GLU A 32 6.64 -14.85 22.49
C GLU A 32 6.15 -13.43 22.21
N MET A 33 5.98 -12.60 23.25
CA MET A 33 5.64 -11.19 23.07
C MET A 33 6.70 -10.44 22.26
N SER A 34 7.99 -10.68 22.53
CA SER A 34 9.08 -10.07 21.77
C SER A 34 9.04 -10.48 20.30
N LYS A 35 8.80 -11.76 20.01
CA LYS A 35 8.62 -12.28 18.65
C LYS A 35 7.43 -11.62 17.94
N LYS A 36 6.23 -11.69 18.52
CA LYS A 36 5.02 -11.09 17.95
C LYS A 36 5.15 -9.58 17.74
N LYS A 37 5.80 -8.85 18.67
CA LYS A 37 6.08 -7.41 18.50
C LYS A 37 6.96 -7.12 17.28
N LYS A 38 7.98 -7.93 17.01
CA LYS A 38 8.82 -7.79 15.80
C LYS A 38 8.02 -8.04 14.54
N GLU A 39 7.24 -9.11 14.49
CA GLU A 39 6.37 -9.46 13.35
C GLU A 39 5.35 -8.35 13.06
N LEU A 40 4.71 -7.83 14.10
CA LEU A 40 3.79 -6.69 14.00
C LEU A 40 4.50 -5.42 13.49
N GLY A 41 5.74 -5.19 13.90
CA GLY A 41 6.57 -4.09 13.42
C GLY A 41 6.77 -4.14 11.90
N VAL A 42 7.15 -5.32 11.37
CA VAL A 42 7.33 -5.54 9.92
C VAL A 42 6.00 -5.39 9.18
N SER A 43 4.93 -5.98 9.71
CA SER A 43 3.59 -5.86 9.11
C SER A 43 3.14 -4.40 9.03
N ARG A 44 3.36 -3.62 10.09
CA ARG A 44 3.04 -2.18 10.14
C ARG A 44 3.81 -1.39 9.08
N GLN A 45 5.12 -1.64 8.92
CA GLN A 45 5.93 -0.99 7.89
C GLN A 45 5.41 -1.32 6.48
N ASN A 46 5.10 -2.59 6.22
CA ASN A 46 4.55 -3.03 4.93
C ASN A 46 3.20 -2.35 4.62
N ILE A 47 2.31 -2.25 5.62
CA ILE A 47 1.02 -1.56 5.46
C ILE A 47 1.25 -0.07 5.16
N GLN A 48 2.14 0.60 5.89
CA GLN A 48 2.47 2.01 5.65
C GLN A 48 3.02 2.24 4.24
N GLN A 49 3.92 1.37 3.77
CA GLN A 49 4.46 1.44 2.41
C GLN A 49 3.37 1.27 1.36
N ARG A 50 2.45 0.31 1.53
CA ARG A 50 1.32 0.10 0.62
C ARG A 50 0.38 1.30 0.59
N ILE A 51 0.10 1.92 1.73
CA ILE A 51 -0.72 3.14 1.81
C ILE A 51 -0.05 4.29 1.05
N GLN A 52 1.25 4.50 1.27
CA GLN A 52 2.00 5.55 0.56
C GLN A 52 2.01 5.31 -0.95
N ASN A 53 2.24 4.07 -1.39
CA ASN A 53 2.23 3.71 -2.81
C ASN A 53 0.85 3.95 -3.43
N LYS A 54 -0.24 3.57 -2.76
CA LYS A 54 -1.60 3.86 -3.23
C LYS A 54 -1.87 5.36 -3.37
N ARG A 55 -1.34 6.20 -2.46
CA ARG A 55 -1.44 7.67 -2.58
C ARG A 55 -0.68 8.19 -3.80
N LYS A 56 0.56 7.72 -4.03
CA LYS A 56 1.35 8.09 -5.21
C LYS A 56 0.65 7.73 -6.52
N VAL A 57 0.07 6.54 -6.62
CA VAL A 57 -0.68 6.12 -7.81
C VAL A 57 -1.85 7.06 -8.11
N LYS A 58 -2.58 7.53 -7.08
CA LYS A 58 -3.67 8.50 -7.29
C LYS A 58 -3.17 9.84 -7.86
N VAL A 59 -2.03 10.33 -7.38
CA VAL A 59 -1.42 11.57 -7.91
C VAL A 59 -1.02 11.38 -9.37
N LEU A 60 -0.32 10.28 -9.67
CA LEU A 60 0.08 9.97 -11.05
C LEU A 60 -1.12 9.87 -11.99
N GLN A 61 -2.25 9.33 -11.52
CA GLN A 61 -3.46 9.25 -12.33
C GLN A 61 -4.03 10.63 -12.67
N GLN A 62 -3.98 11.59 -11.74
CA GLN A 62 -4.38 12.98 -12.01
C GLN A 62 -3.42 13.68 -12.98
N GLU A 63 -2.11 13.42 -12.85
CA GLU A 63 -1.11 13.96 -13.77
C GLU A 63 -1.31 13.44 -15.20
N VAL A 64 -1.59 12.14 -15.36
CA VAL A 64 -1.90 11.55 -16.66
C VAL A 64 -3.14 12.17 -17.29
N GLU A 65 -4.21 12.36 -16.51
CA GLU A 65 -5.43 13.02 -17.00
C GLU A 65 -5.15 14.46 -17.45
N ALA A 66 -4.37 15.23 -16.67
CA ALA A 66 -3.96 16.58 -17.04
C ALA A 66 -3.13 16.62 -18.33
N ILE A 67 -2.21 15.66 -18.51
CA ILE A 67 -1.40 15.53 -19.73
C ILE A 67 -2.30 15.25 -20.94
N ASN A 68 -3.25 14.32 -20.82
CA ASN A 68 -4.17 13.99 -21.91
C ASN A 68 -5.02 15.21 -22.30
N LEU A 69 -5.60 15.91 -21.33
CA LEU A 69 -6.37 17.13 -21.58
C LEU A 69 -5.53 18.21 -22.27
N SER A 70 -4.27 18.37 -21.86
CA SER A 70 -3.34 19.32 -22.47
C SER A 70 -2.99 18.92 -23.91
N ALA A 71 -2.75 17.63 -24.17
CA ALA A 71 -2.44 17.11 -25.50
C ALA A 71 -3.61 17.32 -26.46
N ASP A 72 -4.84 16.97 -26.04
CA ASP A 72 -6.05 17.18 -26.84
C ASP A 72 -6.28 18.65 -27.16
N LYS A 73 -6.00 19.55 -26.20
CA LYS A 73 -6.08 20.98 -26.41
C LYS A 73 -5.07 21.45 -27.46
N ALA A 74 -3.81 21.03 -27.35
CA ALA A 74 -2.76 21.40 -28.30
C ALA A 74 -3.08 20.92 -29.73
N VAL A 75 -3.65 19.72 -29.88
CA VAL A 75 -4.11 19.20 -31.18
C VAL A 75 -5.19 20.10 -31.76
N ARG A 76 -6.25 20.43 -31.00
CA ARG A 76 -7.33 21.31 -31.49
C ARG A 76 -6.83 22.70 -31.87
N GLU A 77 -5.93 23.28 -31.09
CA GLU A 77 -5.34 24.58 -31.38
C GLU A 77 -4.50 24.54 -32.67
N SER A 78 -3.74 23.46 -32.87
CA SER A 78 -2.99 23.23 -34.11
C SER A 78 -3.92 23.06 -35.31
N GLU A 79 -5.01 22.30 -35.17
CA GLU A 79 -5.99 22.11 -36.24
C GLU A 79 -6.65 23.43 -36.63
N SER A 80 -7.09 24.24 -35.65
CA SER A 80 -7.63 25.59 -35.91
C SER A 80 -6.64 26.43 -36.71
N THR A 81 -5.39 26.50 -36.25
CA THR A 81 -4.33 27.26 -36.91
C THR A 81 -4.10 26.79 -38.35
N CYS A 82 -4.05 25.47 -38.58
CA CYS A 82 -3.90 24.90 -39.92
C CYS A 82 -5.07 25.25 -40.84
N THR A 83 -6.31 25.22 -40.33
CA THR A 83 -7.49 25.60 -41.12
C THR A 83 -7.49 27.08 -41.49
N GLU A 84 -7.13 27.97 -40.55
CA GLU A 84 -7.02 29.41 -40.77
C GLU A 84 -5.97 29.75 -41.84
N LEU A 85 -4.80 29.08 -41.78
CA LEU A 85 -3.75 29.22 -42.79
C LEU A 85 -4.21 28.73 -44.16
N SER A 86 -4.91 27.60 -44.22
CA SER A 86 -5.46 27.05 -45.47
C SER A 86 -6.47 28.00 -46.12
N ILE A 87 -7.35 28.59 -45.33
CA ILE A 87 -8.32 29.61 -45.80
C ILE A 87 -7.57 30.84 -46.33
N SER A 88 -6.55 31.31 -45.60
CA SER A 88 -5.78 32.49 -45.97
C SER A 88 -5.00 32.30 -47.27
N LEU A 89 -4.43 31.11 -47.51
CA LEU A 89 -3.76 30.77 -48.76
C LEU A 89 -4.72 30.75 -49.96
N ARG A 90 -5.90 30.14 -49.80
CA ARG A 90 -6.92 30.12 -50.87
C ARG A 90 -7.41 31.50 -51.27
N LYS A 91 -7.44 32.47 -50.35
CA LYS A 91 -7.83 33.86 -50.65
C LYS A 91 -6.75 34.65 -51.42
N LYS A 92 -5.51 34.16 -51.45
CA LYS A 92 -4.39 34.81 -52.15
C LYS A 92 -4.14 34.26 -53.55
N LEU A 93 -4.79 33.16 -53.92
CA LEU A 93 -4.82 32.57 -55.26
C LEU A 93 -6.06 33.07 -56.00
#